data_AF-A0A7C3Z7N1-F1
#
_entry.id   AF-A0A7C3Z7N1-F1
#
_cell.length_a   1.000
_cell.length_b   1.000
_cell.length_c   1.000
_cell.angle_alpha   90.00
_cell.angle_beta   90.00
_cell.angle_gamma   90.00
#
_symmetry.space_group_name_H-M   'P 1'
#
loop_
_entity.id
_entity.type
_entity.pdbx_description
1 polymer ?
#
loop_
_entity_poly.entity_id
_entity_poly.type
_entity_poly.pdbx_seq_one_letter_code
_entity_poly.pdbx_strand_id
1 'polypeptide(L)'
;GIPGEELMQSGLEFLKSINSGKKGVDWKKVAVVGGGNVAIDVARVLVRLGTRPEILYRRTEAEMPALKEEVERAKEEGVGFEFLTQPIAVEKRDGEIRLKCTRMELGAPDSSGRPVPMPVAGSEFEVGYDAVIKAVGEGPDLSFLPAEFLDKAGRLKIETSFFVGKNIFAAGDFVTGPSTVIEAVAAGRKVANSINRFLSGEEASPLERSTLIRVNASALTRKERIAVSTPSEMGLQVEESPNLDLEEVTKEADRCFNCGCVAVSPSDMAVALMALNGRIRVVGSRGTRIVPAEEFFTLLGGGLAHDEVVTEIEIPKPSERERQVFLKFRLRSSLDFPIVSVGIVAEMEEDLCREARIVLGGVAPIPIKAKEAEQMIMGKRIEESIVEEVAQRAVSGAIPLGKNGYKVEITRTMLRRALLSLRGK
;
A
#
# COMPACT_ATOMS: atom_id res chain seq x y z
N GLY A 1 5.71 -3.75 36.20
CA GLY A 1 4.39 -4.05 36.75
C GLY A 1 4.00 -3.02 37.78
N ILE A 2 2.74 -3.05 38.20
CA ILE A 2 2.21 -2.24 39.31
C ILE A 2 1.96 -3.13 40.53
N PRO A 3 1.96 -2.59 41.77
CA PRO A 3 1.55 -3.36 42.94
C PRO A 3 0.16 -3.96 42.76
N GLY A 4 -0.01 -5.25 43.09
CA GLY A 4 -1.28 -5.96 42.97
C GLY A 4 -1.65 -6.44 41.57
N GLU A 5 -0.75 -6.31 40.58
CA GLU A 5 -1.01 -6.71 39.19
C GLU A 5 -1.43 -8.18 39.04
N GLU A 6 -1.04 -9.06 39.96
CA GLU A 6 -1.46 -10.47 40.01
C GLU A 6 -2.97 -10.67 40.19
N LEU A 7 -3.68 -9.63 40.65
CA LEU A 7 -5.14 -9.62 40.76
C LEU A 7 -5.83 -9.33 39.41
N MET A 8 -5.07 -8.94 38.39
CA MET A 8 -5.58 -8.67 37.04
C MET A 8 -5.46 -9.92 36.15
N GLN A 9 -6.49 -10.18 35.35
CA GLN A 9 -6.47 -11.29 34.40
C GLN A 9 -5.82 -10.88 33.07
N SER A 10 -5.11 -11.80 32.40
CA SER A 10 -4.61 -11.56 31.04
C SER A 10 -5.76 -11.53 30.04
N GLY A 11 -5.77 -10.52 29.16
CA GLY A 11 -6.72 -10.42 28.07
C GLY A 11 -6.64 -11.59 27.09
N LEU A 12 -5.42 -12.05 26.77
CA LEU A 12 -5.23 -13.19 25.87
C LEU A 12 -5.79 -14.49 26.47
N GLU A 13 -5.47 -14.78 27.74
CA GLU A 13 -5.99 -15.99 28.40
C GLU A 13 -7.51 -15.91 28.61
N PHE A 14 -8.05 -14.72 28.86
CA PHE A 14 -9.50 -14.51 28.90
C PHE A 14 -10.16 -14.87 27.56
N LEU A 15 -9.70 -14.27 26.46
CA LEU A 15 -10.23 -14.55 25.11
C LEU A 15 -10.09 -16.03 24.74
N LYS A 16 -8.93 -16.63 25.04
CA LYS A 16 -8.70 -18.07 24.84
C LYS A 16 -9.69 -18.93 25.62
N SER A 17 -10.02 -18.56 26.85
CA SER A 17 -11.00 -19.30 27.66
C SER A 17 -12.42 -19.25 27.07
N ILE A 18 -12.84 -18.09 26.55
CA ILE A 18 -14.13 -17.91 25.88
C ILE A 18 -14.17 -18.74 24.59
N ASN A 19 -13.11 -18.65 23.76
CA ASN A 19 -12.98 -19.42 22.53
C ASN A 19 -12.91 -20.94 22.77
N SER A 20 -12.47 -21.36 23.96
CA SER A 20 -12.46 -22.77 24.38
C SER A 20 -13.80 -23.25 24.94
N GLY A 21 -14.86 -22.42 24.87
CA GLY A 21 -16.23 -22.80 25.22
C GLY A 21 -16.71 -22.34 26.61
N LYS A 22 -15.97 -21.49 27.32
CA LYS A 22 -16.45 -20.87 28.56
C LYS A 22 -17.63 -19.94 28.23
N LYS A 23 -18.82 -20.24 28.78
CA LYS A 23 -20.09 -19.62 28.36
C LYS A 23 -20.48 -18.33 29.08
N GLY A 24 -19.68 -17.82 30.02
CA GLY A 24 -20.12 -16.73 30.88
C GLY A 24 -19.08 -16.22 31.87
N VAL A 25 -19.36 -15.04 32.41
CA VAL A 25 -18.71 -14.45 33.58
C VAL A 25 -19.78 -13.87 34.50
N ASP A 26 -19.56 -13.89 35.80
CA ASP A 26 -20.46 -13.28 36.79
C ASP A 26 -19.92 -11.91 37.21
N TRP A 27 -19.75 -11.03 36.22
CA TRP A 27 -19.24 -9.66 36.39
C TRP A 27 -20.22 -8.69 35.76
N LYS A 28 -20.44 -7.54 36.41
CA LYS A 28 -21.26 -6.45 35.89
C LYS A 28 -20.39 -5.30 35.38
N LYS A 29 -19.37 -4.88 36.13
CA LYS A 29 -18.48 -3.76 35.77
C LYS A 29 -17.04 -4.24 35.67
N VAL A 30 -16.42 -4.08 34.50
CA VAL A 30 -15.09 -4.64 34.21
C VAL A 30 -14.17 -3.56 33.66
N ALA A 31 -12.97 -3.42 34.22
CA ALA A 31 -11.94 -2.56 33.64
C ALA A 31 -11.09 -3.35 32.63
N VAL A 32 -10.81 -2.76 31.47
CA VAL A 32 -9.88 -3.29 30.47
C VAL A 32 -8.72 -2.31 30.31
N VAL A 33 -7.53 -2.68 30.76
CA VAL A 33 -6.36 -1.80 30.77
C VAL A 33 -5.55 -2.00 29.49
N GLY A 34 -5.60 -1.05 28.58
CA GLY A 34 -4.94 -1.15 27.27
C GLY A 34 -5.58 -0.26 26.21
N GLY A 35 -5.07 -0.33 24.98
CA GLY A 35 -5.66 0.40 23.84
C GLY A 35 -5.35 -0.20 22.47
N GLY A 36 -4.73 -1.39 22.42
CA GLY A 36 -4.52 -2.13 21.19
C GLY A 36 -5.71 -3.03 20.84
N ASN A 37 -5.61 -3.78 19.74
CA ASN A 37 -6.70 -4.65 19.26
C ASN A 37 -7.20 -5.63 20.34
N VAL A 38 -6.29 -6.24 21.11
CA VAL A 38 -6.67 -7.15 22.22
C VAL A 38 -7.58 -6.47 23.25
N ALA A 39 -7.36 -5.18 23.56
CA ALA A 39 -8.20 -4.45 24.50
C ALA A 39 -9.62 -4.24 23.95
N ILE A 40 -9.73 -3.94 22.66
CA ILE A 40 -11.00 -3.80 21.95
C ILE A 40 -11.73 -5.14 21.89
N ASP A 41 -11.05 -6.22 21.49
CA ASP A 41 -11.62 -7.56 21.40
C ASP A 41 -12.17 -8.02 22.76
N VAL A 42 -11.39 -7.86 23.83
CA VAL A 42 -11.81 -8.15 25.21
C VAL A 42 -13.07 -7.37 25.56
N ALA A 43 -13.08 -6.05 25.31
CA ALA A 43 -14.21 -5.20 25.65
C ALA A 43 -15.48 -5.60 24.89
N ARG A 44 -15.39 -5.85 23.59
CA ARG A 44 -16.56 -6.26 22.77
C ARG A 44 -17.10 -7.63 23.19
N VAL A 45 -16.21 -8.59 23.49
CA VAL A 45 -16.61 -9.89 24.06
C VAL A 45 -17.31 -9.73 25.41
N LEU A 46 -16.82 -8.82 26.25
CA LEU A 46 -17.43 -8.50 27.55
C LEU A 46 -18.83 -7.87 27.41
N VAL A 47 -19.05 -7.00 26.42
CA VAL A 47 -20.41 -6.47 26.11
C VAL A 47 -21.35 -7.63 25.77
N ARG A 48 -20.91 -8.58 24.93
CA ARG A 48 -21.71 -9.74 24.51
C ARG A 48 -21.99 -10.74 25.62
N LEU A 49 -21.16 -10.75 26.65
CA LEU A 49 -21.37 -11.49 27.87
C LEU A 49 -22.33 -10.77 28.85
N GLY A 50 -22.88 -9.61 28.47
CA GLY A 50 -23.82 -8.84 29.28
C GLY A 50 -23.17 -7.97 30.35
N THR A 51 -21.87 -7.70 30.24
CA THR A 51 -21.12 -6.86 31.20
C THR A 51 -21.01 -5.42 30.69
N ARG A 52 -20.52 -4.52 31.55
CA ARG A 52 -20.22 -3.11 31.24
C ARG A 52 -18.71 -2.89 31.30
N PRO A 53 -17.99 -3.07 30.17
CA PRO A 53 -16.56 -2.86 30.11
C PRO A 53 -16.21 -1.37 29.98
N GLU A 54 -15.13 -0.97 30.65
CA GLU A 54 -14.53 0.36 30.53
C GLU A 54 -13.04 0.22 30.20
N ILE A 55 -12.65 0.73 29.04
CA ILE A 55 -11.25 0.73 28.59
C ILE A 55 -10.51 1.88 29.27
N LEU A 56 -9.50 1.55 30.06
CA LEU A 56 -8.58 2.53 30.65
C LEU A 56 -7.34 2.64 29.77
N TYR A 57 -7.17 3.80 29.13
CA TYR A 57 -6.05 4.04 28.22
C TYR A 57 -5.23 5.27 28.62
N ARG A 58 -3.91 5.09 28.73
CA ARG A 58 -2.99 6.15 29.20
C ARG A 58 -2.74 7.29 28.22
N ARG A 59 -3.25 7.22 26.99
CA ARG A 59 -3.16 8.28 25.96
C ARG A 59 -4.56 8.67 25.50
N THR A 60 -4.67 9.50 24.46
CA THR A 60 -5.96 9.83 23.85
C THR A 60 -6.33 8.81 22.79
N GLU A 61 -7.57 8.88 22.31
CA GLU A 61 -8.06 8.06 21.22
C GLU A 61 -7.17 8.11 19.97
N ALA A 62 -6.64 9.30 19.63
CA ALA A 62 -5.82 9.49 18.43
C ALA A 62 -4.53 8.66 18.44
N GLU A 63 -4.03 8.26 19.62
CA GLU A 63 -2.83 7.43 19.76
C GLU A 63 -3.12 5.94 19.96
N MET A 64 -4.39 5.51 19.98
CA MET A 64 -4.74 4.10 20.15
C MET A 64 -4.12 3.24 19.04
N PRO A 65 -3.38 2.17 19.37
CA PRO A 65 -2.87 1.23 18.37
C PRO A 65 -3.95 0.41 17.66
N ALA A 66 -5.15 0.31 18.24
CA ALA A 66 -6.22 -0.47 17.64
C ALA A 66 -6.70 0.13 16.30
N LEU A 67 -7.24 -0.72 15.44
CA LEU A 67 -7.83 -0.26 14.18
C LEU A 67 -8.99 0.71 14.46
N LYS A 68 -8.99 1.86 13.78
CA LYS A 68 -9.99 2.93 13.99
C LYS A 68 -11.43 2.43 13.83
N GLU A 69 -11.67 1.62 12.80
CA GLU A 69 -12.98 1.02 12.52
C GLU A 69 -13.45 0.12 13.69
N GLU A 70 -12.53 -0.60 14.34
CA GLU A 70 -12.85 -1.45 15.51
C GLU A 70 -13.10 -0.63 16.78
N VAL A 71 -12.40 0.49 16.96
CA VAL A 71 -12.66 1.43 18.06
C VAL A 71 -14.04 2.08 17.90
N GLU A 72 -14.40 2.49 16.69
CA GLU A 72 -15.72 3.08 16.39
C GLU A 72 -16.85 2.07 16.67
N ARG A 73 -16.71 0.83 16.19
CA ARG A 73 -17.67 -0.26 16.48
C ARG A 73 -17.79 -0.56 17.97
N ALA A 74 -16.69 -0.61 18.71
CA ALA A 74 -16.73 -0.82 20.16
C ALA A 74 -17.54 0.26 20.89
N LYS A 75 -17.44 1.52 20.46
CA LYS A 75 -18.26 2.61 21.00
C LYS A 75 -19.74 2.45 20.67
N GLU A 76 -20.07 2.05 19.44
CA GLU A 76 -21.45 1.76 19.02
C GLU A 76 -22.08 0.63 19.84
N GLU A 77 -21.29 -0.37 20.22
CA GLU A 77 -21.69 -1.46 21.12
C GLU A 77 -21.81 -1.04 22.61
N GLY A 78 -21.44 0.20 22.95
CA GLY A 78 -21.56 0.73 24.31
C GLY A 78 -20.37 0.47 25.22
N VAL A 79 -19.18 0.16 24.68
CA VAL A 79 -17.94 0.11 25.45
C VAL A 79 -17.61 1.50 26.01
N GLY A 80 -17.34 1.58 27.32
CA GLY A 80 -16.87 2.81 27.96
C GLY A 80 -15.38 3.06 27.67
N PHE A 81 -14.98 4.32 27.56
CA PHE A 81 -13.58 4.72 27.35
C PHE A 81 -13.18 5.80 28.33
N GLU A 82 -12.14 5.51 29.11
CA GLU A 82 -11.50 6.46 30.01
C GLU A 82 -10.06 6.70 29.53
N PHE A 83 -9.91 7.74 28.73
CA PHE A 83 -8.62 8.17 28.21
C PHE A 83 -7.77 8.87 29.26
N LEU A 84 -6.50 9.08 28.93
CA LEU A 84 -5.53 9.76 29.79
C LEU A 84 -5.53 9.22 31.23
N THR A 85 -5.63 7.90 31.35
CA THR A 85 -5.78 7.22 32.64
C THR A 85 -4.87 6.01 32.72
N GLN A 86 -4.07 5.95 33.78
CA GLN A 86 -3.15 4.84 34.01
C GLN A 86 -3.36 4.27 35.42
N PRO A 87 -3.65 2.97 35.56
CA PRO A 87 -3.60 2.29 36.85
C PRO A 87 -2.17 2.30 37.42
N ILE A 88 -2.06 2.59 38.71
CA ILE A 88 -0.80 2.65 39.46
C ILE A 88 -0.73 1.66 40.62
N ALA A 89 -1.86 1.13 41.09
CA ALA A 89 -1.95 0.02 42.04
C ALA A 89 -3.30 -0.69 41.92
N VAL A 90 -3.33 -1.95 42.32
CA VAL A 90 -4.54 -2.79 42.39
C VAL A 90 -4.67 -3.37 43.79
N GLU A 91 -5.86 -3.31 44.36
CA GLU A 91 -6.17 -3.92 45.65
C GLU A 91 -7.48 -4.69 45.58
N LYS A 92 -7.65 -5.67 46.45
CA LYS A 92 -8.92 -6.38 46.63
C LYS A 92 -9.50 -6.06 48.00
N ARG A 93 -10.71 -5.51 48.05
CA ARG A 93 -11.43 -5.17 49.29
C ARG A 93 -12.87 -5.65 49.19
N ASP A 94 -13.35 -6.38 50.19
CA ASP A 94 -14.74 -6.89 50.28
C ASP A 94 -15.25 -7.63 49.03
N GLY A 95 -14.35 -8.33 48.33
CA GLY A 95 -14.66 -9.08 47.10
C GLY A 95 -14.56 -8.27 45.80
N GLU A 96 -14.46 -6.94 45.89
CA GLU A 96 -14.30 -6.02 44.76
C GLU A 96 -12.82 -5.73 44.47
N ILE A 97 -12.47 -5.57 43.18
CA ILE A 97 -11.14 -5.12 42.76
C ILE A 97 -11.14 -3.59 42.66
N ARG A 98 -10.29 -2.92 43.42
CA ARG A 98 -10.11 -1.48 43.37
C ARG A 98 -8.85 -1.12 42.61
N LEU A 99 -9.01 -0.31 41.57
CA LEU A 99 -7.91 0.30 40.83
C LEU A 99 -7.64 1.69 41.36
N LYS A 100 -6.42 1.91 41.84
CA LYS A 100 -5.88 3.25 42.04
C LYS A 100 -5.29 3.70 40.70
N CYS A 101 -5.82 4.78 40.16
CA CYS A 101 -5.45 5.35 38.87
C CYS A 101 -4.86 6.76 39.06
N THR A 102 -4.12 7.23 38.06
CA THR A 102 -3.66 8.61 37.94
C THR A 102 -4.08 9.16 36.57
N ARG A 103 -4.33 10.46 36.49
CA ARG A 103 -4.55 11.15 35.21
C ARG A 103 -3.23 11.36 34.50
N MET A 104 -3.28 11.32 33.18
CA MET A 104 -2.13 11.50 32.30
C MET A 104 -2.29 12.77 31.47
N GLU A 105 -1.18 13.32 31.03
CA GLU A 105 -1.11 14.33 29.97
C GLU A 105 -0.13 13.88 28.89
N LEU A 106 -0.30 14.39 27.68
CA LEU A 106 0.60 14.07 26.58
C LEU A 106 1.78 15.04 26.55
N GLY A 107 2.99 14.52 26.72
CA GLY A 107 4.24 15.23 26.50
C GLY A 107 4.72 15.17 25.05
N ALA A 108 5.98 15.54 24.84
CA ALA A 108 6.61 15.49 23.52
C ALA A 108 6.61 14.06 22.94
N PRO A 109 6.57 13.91 21.60
CA PRO A 109 6.72 12.61 20.95
C PRO A 109 8.03 11.89 21.28
N ASP A 110 7.97 10.57 21.43
CA ASP A 110 9.13 9.69 21.51
C ASP A 110 9.78 9.42 20.14
N SER A 111 10.80 8.56 20.10
CA SER A 111 11.48 8.16 18.85
C SER A 111 10.59 7.43 17.84
N SER A 112 9.43 6.92 18.27
CA SER A 112 8.41 6.36 17.38
C SER A 112 7.46 7.41 16.81
N GLY A 113 7.61 8.68 17.22
CA GLY A 113 6.74 9.79 16.87
C GLY A 113 5.45 9.83 17.71
N ARG A 114 5.33 9.01 18.76
CA ARG A 114 4.12 8.95 19.59
C ARG A 114 4.28 9.79 20.85
N PRO A 115 3.29 10.63 21.21
CA PRO A 115 3.34 11.41 22.45
C PRO A 115 3.60 10.55 23.69
N VAL A 116 4.53 10.99 24.55
CA VAL A 116 4.83 10.29 25.81
C VAL A 116 3.77 10.64 26.86
N PRO A 117 3.08 9.66 27.47
CA PRO A 117 2.12 9.95 28.53
C PRO A 117 2.86 10.23 29.84
N MET A 118 2.54 11.35 30.49
CA MET A 118 3.15 11.80 31.76
C MET A 118 2.08 11.90 32.85
N PRO A 119 2.36 11.42 34.08
CA PRO A 119 1.38 11.48 35.17
C PRO A 119 1.16 12.91 35.65
N VAL A 120 -0.08 13.28 35.91
CA VAL A 120 -0.46 14.56 36.50
C VAL A 120 -0.42 14.42 38.02
N ALA A 121 0.48 15.15 38.69
CA ALA A 121 0.65 15.04 40.13
C ALA A 121 -0.62 15.43 40.91
N GLY A 122 -1.00 14.65 41.93
CA GLY A 122 -2.17 14.91 42.77
C GLY A 122 -3.52 14.58 42.10
N SER A 123 -3.49 13.91 40.95
CA SER A 123 -4.68 13.50 40.21
C SER A 123 -5.11 12.06 40.48
N GLU A 124 -4.61 11.44 41.56
CA GLU A 124 -4.90 10.07 41.89
C GLU A 124 -6.35 9.87 42.34
N PHE A 125 -6.98 8.80 41.87
CA PHE A 125 -8.35 8.44 42.24
C PHE A 125 -8.50 6.91 42.28
N GLU A 126 -9.55 6.45 42.96
CA GLU A 126 -9.87 5.02 43.06
C GLU A 126 -11.21 4.70 42.42
N VAL A 127 -11.28 3.58 41.71
CA VAL A 127 -12.52 3.06 41.11
C VAL A 127 -12.62 1.55 41.35
N GLY A 128 -13.80 1.10 41.75
CA GLY A 128 -14.13 -0.31 41.95
C GLY A 128 -14.67 -0.99 40.70
N TYR A 129 -14.28 -2.27 40.53
CA TYR A 129 -14.68 -3.16 39.45
C TYR A 129 -14.83 -4.61 39.98
N ASP A 130 -15.69 -5.39 39.34
CA ASP A 130 -15.84 -6.82 39.64
C ASP A 130 -14.65 -7.63 39.13
N ALA A 131 -14.05 -7.16 38.03
CA ALA A 131 -12.84 -7.73 37.44
C ALA A 131 -12.02 -6.67 36.70
N VAL A 132 -10.73 -6.94 36.58
CA VAL A 132 -9.81 -6.12 35.80
C VAL A 132 -9.04 -7.03 34.85
N ILE A 133 -9.05 -6.70 33.56
CA ILE A 133 -8.34 -7.42 32.51
C ILE A 133 -7.23 -6.53 31.96
N LYS A 134 -5.99 -7.04 31.92
CA LYS A 134 -4.84 -6.35 31.34
C LYS A 134 -4.64 -6.78 29.87
N ALA A 135 -4.54 -5.78 28.99
CA ALA A 135 -4.32 -5.92 27.56
C ALA A 135 -3.25 -4.91 27.11
N VAL A 136 -2.10 -4.93 27.78
CA VAL A 136 -0.99 -3.97 27.60
C VAL A 136 0.10 -4.45 26.64
N GLY A 137 -0.13 -5.57 25.95
CA GLY A 137 0.80 -6.21 25.03
C GLY A 137 1.29 -7.55 25.53
N GLU A 138 1.76 -8.38 24.60
CA GLU A 138 2.29 -9.72 24.86
C GLU A 138 3.76 -9.78 24.44
N GLY A 139 4.53 -10.65 25.10
CA GLY A 139 5.91 -10.93 24.77
C GLY A 139 6.11 -12.43 24.48
N PRO A 140 7.12 -12.80 23.67
CA PRO A 140 7.41 -14.21 23.45
C PRO A 140 7.85 -14.89 24.76
N ASP A 141 7.33 -16.09 25.02
CA ASP A 141 7.90 -16.96 26.04
C ASP A 141 9.20 -17.55 25.51
N LEU A 142 10.32 -17.20 26.14
CA LEU A 142 11.67 -17.65 25.76
C LEU A 142 12.22 -18.67 26.74
N SER A 143 11.44 -19.11 27.74
CA SER A 143 11.90 -20.01 28.81
C SER A 143 12.35 -21.39 28.30
N PHE A 144 11.85 -21.80 27.14
CA PHE A 144 12.22 -23.06 26.49
C PHE A 144 13.55 -23.00 25.71
N LEU A 145 14.10 -21.81 25.48
CA LEU A 145 15.31 -21.62 24.67
C LEU A 145 16.58 -21.70 25.52
N PRO A 146 17.61 -22.42 25.05
CA PRO A 146 18.95 -22.34 25.64
C PRO A 146 19.52 -20.91 25.61
N ALA A 147 20.30 -20.56 26.64
CA ALA A 147 20.85 -19.21 26.82
C ALA A 147 21.74 -18.72 25.65
N GLU A 148 22.30 -19.64 24.85
CA GLU A 148 23.11 -19.31 23.67
C GLU A 148 22.31 -18.63 22.54
N PHE A 149 20.98 -18.79 22.52
CA PHE A 149 20.09 -18.14 21.56
C PHE A 149 19.55 -16.81 22.06
N LEU A 150 19.96 -16.38 23.25
CA LEU A 150 19.50 -15.14 23.88
C LEU A 150 20.61 -14.10 23.92
N ASP A 151 20.24 -12.84 23.75
CA ASP A 151 21.14 -11.71 23.98
C ASP A 151 21.31 -11.43 25.48
N LYS A 152 22.18 -10.48 25.82
CA LYS A 152 22.43 -10.09 27.23
C LYS A 152 21.20 -9.52 27.95
N ALA A 153 20.16 -9.13 27.21
CA ALA A 153 18.89 -8.64 27.73
C ALA A 153 17.81 -9.74 27.77
N GLY A 154 18.17 -11.00 27.48
CA GLY A 154 17.24 -12.14 27.49
C GLY A 154 16.30 -12.16 26.29
N ARG A 155 16.59 -11.42 25.21
CA ARG A 155 15.80 -11.41 23.97
C ARG A 155 16.38 -12.38 22.95
N LEU A 156 15.58 -12.84 22.00
CA LEU A 156 16.06 -13.71 20.92
C LEU A 156 17.21 -13.02 20.16
N LYS A 157 18.37 -13.68 20.10
CA LYS A 157 19.53 -13.22 19.35
C LYS A 157 19.30 -13.52 17.86
N ILE A 158 19.16 -12.48 17.04
CA ILE A 158 19.01 -12.61 15.59
C ILE A 158 20.27 -12.05 14.93
N GLU A 159 20.90 -12.85 14.07
CA GLU A 159 22.14 -12.45 13.39
C GLU A 159 21.84 -11.70 12.10
N THR A 160 21.25 -12.37 11.10
CA THR A 160 20.93 -11.77 9.78
C THR A 160 19.78 -12.53 9.13
N SER A 161 18.88 -11.82 8.44
CA SER A 161 17.82 -12.43 7.62
C SER A 161 17.05 -13.55 8.31
N PHE A 162 16.66 -13.32 9.58
CA PHE A 162 15.88 -14.24 10.41
C PHE A 162 16.62 -15.50 10.91
N PHE A 163 17.93 -15.57 10.70
CA PHE A 163 18.79 -16.63 11.22
C PHE A 163 19.15 -16.39 12.69
N VAL A 164 18.99 -17.42 13.51
CA VAL A 164 19.23 -17.40 14.97
C VAL A 164 20.50 -18.17 15.34
N GLY A 165 21.03 -19.00 14.41
CA GLY A 165 22.22 -19.85 14.63
C GLY A 165 21.90 -21.34 14.61
N LYS A 166 22.93 -22.20 14.48
CA LYS A 166 22.81 -23.68 14.48
C LYS A 166 21.68 -24.24 13.59
N ASN A 167 21.55 -23.69 12.38
CA ASN A 167 20.51 -24.07 11.41
C ASN A 167 19.07 -23.72 11.83
N ILE A 168 18.90 -22.82 12.80
CA ILE A 168 17.60 -22.36 13.31
C ILE A 168 17.26 -20.97 12.75
N PHE A 169 16.00 -20.81 12.36
CA PHE A 169 15.42 -19.56 11.87
C PHE A 169 14.14 -19.22 12.65
N ALA A 170 13.80 -17.94 12.76
CA ALA A 170 12.61 -17.48 13.46
C ALA A 170 11.82 -16.45 12.63
N ALA A 171 10.50 -16.41 12.74
CA ALA A 171 9.64 -15.56 11.91
C ALA A 171 8.54 -14.88 12.72
N GLY A 172 7.93 -13.83 12.13
CA GLY A 172 6.76 -13.16 12.66
C GLY A 172 6.98 -12.47 14.00
N ASP A 173 5.93 -12.40 14.81
CA ASP A 173 5.90 -11.64 16.05
C ASP A 173 6.92 -12.10 17.10
N PHE A 174 7.36 -13.36 17.00
CA PHE A 174 8.45 -13.91 17.83
C PHE A 174 9.79 -13.20 17.59
N VAL A 175 9.94 -12.53 16.44
CA VAL A 175 11.13 -11.78 16.02
C VAL A 175 10.88 -10.26 16.07
N THR A 176 9.80 -9.81 15.44
CA THR A 176 9.53 -8.37 15.25
C THR A 176 8.75 -7.74 16.39
N GLY A 177 8.20 -8.56 17.29
CA GLY A 177 7.15 -8.15 18.20
C GLY A 177 5.77 -8.15 17.53
N PRO A 178 4.70 -7.95 18.33
CA PRO A 178 3.31 -8.05 17.86
C PRO A 178 3.02 -7.18 16.66
N SER A 179 2.45 -7.76 15.61
CA SER A 179 2.04 -7.02 14.40
C SER A 179 0.77 -7.61 13.77
N THR A 180 0.60 -7.42 12.46
CA THR A 180 -0.52 -7.95 11.69
C THR A 180 -0.21 -9.35 11.16
N VAL A 181 -1.27 -10.14 10.93
CA VAL A 181 -1.15 -11.48 10.33
C VAL A 181 -0.40 -11.46 8.99
N ILE A 182 -0.64 -10.44 8.16
CA ILE A 182 0.02 -10.34 6.85
C ILE A 182 1.52 -10.09 6.96
N GLU A 183 1.98 -9.36 7.98
CA GLU A 183 3.40 -9.19 8.24
C GLU A 183 4.06 -10.49 8.70
N ALA A 184 3.38 -11.29 9.53
CA ALA A 184 3.85 -12.62 9.91
C ALA A 184 3.97 -13.55 8.69
N VAL A 185 2.97 -13.55 7.80
CA VAL A 185 3.03 -14.31 6.53
C VAL A 185 4.19 -13.83 5.65
N ALA A 186 4.39 -12.52 5.52
CA ALA A 186 5.49 -11.94 4.77
C ALA A 186 6.86 -12.32 5.36
N ALA A 187 7.00 -12.32 6.69
CA ALA A 187 8.19 -12.78 7.40
C ALA A 187 8.45 -14.26 7.11
N GLY A 188 7.43 -15.11 7.17
CA GLY A 188 7.53 -16.54 6.83
C GLY A 188 8.05 -16.77 5.41
N ARG A 189 7.57 -16.02 4.42
CA ARG A 189 8.06 -16.10 3.04
C ARG A 189 9.54 -15.70 2.92
N LYS A 190 9.96 -14.66 3.63
CA LYS A 190 11.38 -14.23 3.66
C LYS A 190 12.26 -15.31 4.30
N VAL A 191 11.81 -15.91 5.41
CA VAL A 191 12.50 -17.00 6.10
C VAL A 191 12.63 -18.23 5.22
N ALA A 192 11.58 -18.62 4.50
CA ALA A 192 11.63 -19.75 3.57
C ALA A 192 12.72 -19.57 2.51
N ASN A 193 12.85 -18.35 1.95
CA ASN A 193 13.94 -18.03 1.02
C ASN A 193 15.31 -18.09 1.70
N SER A 194 15.45 -17.59 2.94
CA SER A 194 16.69 -17.71 3.70
C SER A 194 17.10 -19.17 3.94
N ILE A 195 16.14 -20.03 4.31
CA ILE A 195 16.36 -21.47 4.49
C ILE A 195 16.81 -22.11 3.18
N ASN A 196 16.12 -21.80 2.06
CA ASN A 196 16.49 -22.34 0.76
C ASN A 196 17.94 -21.98 0.37
N ARG A 197 18.34 -20.73 0.58
CA ARG A 197 19.73 -20.28 0.36
C ARG A 197 20.72 -21.02 1.25
N PHE A 198 20.39 -21.17 2.52
CA PHE A 198 21.24 -21.85 3.49
C PHE A 198 21.48 -23.32 3.13
N LEU A 199 20.46 -24.01 2.60
CA LEU A 199 20.54 -25.43 2.21
C LEU A 199 21.18 -25.66 0.84
N SER A 200 20.89 -24.80 -0.14
CA SER A 200 21.36 -24.98 -1.53
C SER A 200 22.74 -24.39 -1.80
N GLY A 201 23.18 -23.39 -1.02
CA GLY A 201 24.39 -22.62 -1.31
C GLY A 201 24.25 -21.67 -2.51
N GLU A 202 23.11 -21.66 -3.19
CA GLU A 202 22.82 -20.76 -4.30
C GLU A 202 22.30 -19.42 -3.80
N GLU A 203 22.67 -18.33 -4.48
CA GLU A 203 21.92 -17.09 -4.32
C GLU A 203 20.48 -17.33 -4.75
N ALA A 204 19.53 -16.89 -3.92
CA ALA A 204 18.14 -16.91 -4.35
C ALA A 204 18.05 -16.14 -5.66
N SER A 205 17.52 -16.79 -6.70
CA SER A 205 17.12 -16.10 -7.92
C SER A 205 16.37 -14.84 -7.49
N PRO A 206 16.71 -13.64 -8.00
CA PRO A 206 15.94 -12.45 -7.74
C PRO A 206 14.48 -12.82 -7.92
N LEU A 207 13.63 -12.52 -6.92
CA LEU A 207 12.19 -12.70 -7.07
C LEU A 207 11.84 -12.12 -8.43
N GLU A 208 11.36 -12.96 -9.35
CA GLU A 208 11.03 -12.49 -10.68
C GLU A 208 10.15 -11.26 -10.49
N ARG A 209 10.53 -10.14 -11.13
CA ARG A 209 9.70 -8.93 -11.08
C ARG A 209 8.32 -9.36 -11.51
N SER A 210 7.40 -9.34 -10.56
CA SER A 210 6.08 -9.88 -10.75
C SER A 210 5.45 -9.23 -11.98
N THR A 211 5.19 -10.05 -13.00
CA THR A 211 4.41 -9.65 -14.18
C THR A 211 2.93 -9.39 -13.84
N LEU A 212 2.55 -9.60 -12.57
CA LEU A 212 1.24 -9.28 -12.02
C LEU A 212 1.08 -7.77 -11.79
N ILE A 213 2.15 -6.99 -11.75
CA ILE A 213 2.03 -5.53 -11.71
C ILE A 213 1.69 -5.03 -13.11
N ARG A 214 0.40 -5.07 -13.42
CA ARG A 214 -0.18 -4.48 -14.62
C ARG A 214 -0.96 -3.24 -14.22
N VAL A 215 -0.84 -2.18 -15.01
CA VAL A 215 -1.74 -1.04 -14.86
C VAL A 215 -3.13 -1.52 -15.31
N ASN A 216 -4.04 -1.67 -14.36
CA ASN A 216 -5.44 -1.91 -14.68
C ASN A 216 -6.16 -0.58 -14.76
N ALA A 217 -6.37 -0.09 -15.99
CA ALA A 217 -7.02 1.19 -16.24
C ALA A 217 -8.48 1.22 -15.73
N SER A 218 -9.19 0.08 -15.68
CA SER A 218 -10.57 0.03 -15.16
C SER A 218 -10.64 0.24 -13.65
N ALA A 219 -9.56 -0.04 -12.92
CA ALA A 219 -9.46 0.24 -11.49
C ALA A 219 -9.23 1.73 -11.17
N LEU A 220 -8.94 2.57 -12.18
CA LEU A 220 -8.80 4.02 -12.01
C LEU A 220 -10.14 4.75 -12.05
N THR A 221 -11.20 4.09 -12.53
CA THR A 221 -12.55 4.61 -12.42
C THR A 221 -13.01 4.48 -10.97
N ARG A 222 -13.28 5.61 -10.31
CA ARG A 222 -13.73 5.61 -8.92
C ARG A 222 -15.06 4.88 -8.80
N LYS A 223 -15.07 3.78 -8.05
CA LYS A 223 -16.28 3.05 -7.62
C LYS A 223 -16.49 3.25 -6.13
N GLU A 224 -17.74 3.30 -5.70
CA GLU A 224 -18.08 3.36 -4.27
C GLU A 224 -17.81 2.00 -3.61
N ARG A 225 -17.39 2.04 -2.34
CA ARG A 225 -17.22 0.84 -1.52
C ARG A 225 -18.59 0.29 -1.19
N ILE A 226 -18.76 -1.04 -1.27
CA ILE A 226 -20.01 -1.66 -0.82
C ILE A 226 -20.11 -1.55 0.69
N ALA A 227 -21.25 -1.04 1.16
CA ALA A 227 -21.55 -0.98 2.57
C ALA A 227 -21.85 -2.40 3.08
N VAL A 228 -21.06 -2.88 4.02
CA VAL A 228 -21.37 -4.12 4.73
C VAL A 228 -22.48 -3.80 5.73
N SER A 229 -23.60 -4.53 5.64
CA SER A 229 -24.72 -4.34 6.58
C SER A 229 -24.31 -4.73 8.00
N THR A 230 -24.90 -4.10 9.00
CA THR A 230 -24.71 -4.56 10.39
C THR A 230 -25.57 -5.81 10.63
N PRO A 231 -25.06 -6.80 11.39
CA PRO A 231 -25.83 -7.99 11.70
C PRO A 231 -27.06 -7.63 12.54
N SER A 232 -28.18 -8.32 12.29
CA SER A 232 -29.46 -8.09 13.00
C SER A 232 -29.43 -8.53 14.46
N GLU A 233 -28.52 -9.45 14.79
CA GLU A 233 -28.26 -9.92 16.15
C GLU A 233 -26.76 -9.84 16.43
N MET A 234 -26.40 -9.47 17.66
CA MET A 234 -25.01 -9.47 18.12
C MET A 234 -24.85 -10.51 19.21
N GLY A 235 -23.83 -11.36 19.10
CA GLY A 235 -23.57 -12.41 20.08
C GLY A 235 -22.21 -13.07 19.88
N LEU A 236 -21.75 -13.85 20.85
CA LEU A 236 -20.44 -14.52 20.81
C LEU A 236 -20.26 -15.50 19.65
N GLN A 237 -21.37 -16.04 19.13
CA GLN A 237 -21.39 -17.05 18.06
C GLN A 237 -21.98 -16.49 16.76
N VAL A 238 -22.32 -15.20 16.74
CA VAL A 238 -22.90 -14.54 15.57
C VAL A 238 -21.79 -13.78 14.87
N GLU A 239 -21.71 -13.93 13.56
CA GLU A 239 -20.76 -13.20 12.74
C GLU A 239 -21.08 -11.70 12.78
N GLU A 240 -20.10 -10.88 13.11
CA GLU A 240 -20.28 -9.44 13.31
C GLU A 240 -20.46 -8.66 12.01
N SER A 241 -20.22 -9.31 10.88
CA SER A 241 -20.36 -8.72 9.56
C SER A 241 -20.89 -9.81 8.63
N PRO A 242 -22.09 -9.66 8.07
CA PRO A 242 -22.60 -10.60 7.10
C PRO A 242 -21.65 -10.63 5.90
N ASN A 243 -21.42 -11.82 5.38
CA ASN A 243 -20.66 -12.00 4.17
C ASN A 243 -21.35 -11.27 3.02
N LEU A 244 -20.56 -10.56 2.22
CA LEU A 244 -21.01 -10.03 0.94
C LEU A 244 -21.45 -11.20 0.05
N ASP A 245 -22.54 -11.02 -0.70
CA ASP A 245 -22.90 -12.01 -1.70
C ASP A 245 -21.88 -12.04 -2.86
N LEU A 246 -21.94 -13.04 -3.74
CA LEU A 246 -20.94 -13.18 -4.81
C LEU A 246 -20.92 -11.98 -5.77
N GLU A 247 -22.07 -11.33 -5.98
CA GLU A 247 -22.17 -10.14 -6.84
C GLU A 247 -21.52 -8.93 -6.15
N GLU A 248 -21.76 -8.74 -4.87
CA GLU A 248 -21.15 -7.73 -4.03
C GLU A 248 -19.63 -7.94 -3.89
N VAL A 249 -19.19 -9.18 -3.65
CA VAL A 249 -17.77 -9.53 -3.65
C VAL A 249 -17.13 -9.19 -4.99
N THR A 250 -17.80 -9.51 -6.10
CA THR A 250 -17.29 -9.19 -7.44
C THR A 250 -17.17 -7.68 -7.65
N LYS A 251 -18.19 -6.90 -7.26
CA LYS A 251 -18.17 -5.43 -7.33
C LYS A 251 -17.05 -4.82 -6.47
N GLU A 252 -16.85 -5.33 -5.26
CA GLU A 252 -15.79 -4.86 -4.35
C GLU A 252 -14.40 -5.30 -4.85
N ALA A 253 -14.26 -6.50 -5.41
CA ALA A 253 -13.04 -6.96 -6.07
C ALA A 253 -12.72 -6.13 -7.33
N ASP A 254 -13.73 -5.70 -8.07
CA ASP A 254 -13.61 -4.81 -9.22
C ASP A 254 -13.31 -3.34 -8.86
N ARG A 255 -13.30 -3.01 -7.56
CA ARG A 255 -12.77 -1.76 -7.00
C ARG A 255 -11.26 -1.83 -6.74
N CYS A 256 -10.67 -3.03 -6.80
CA CYS A 256 -9.34 -3.33 -6.27
C CYS A 256 -8.22 -2.50 -6.89
N PHE A 257 -7.21 -2.23 -6.05
CA PHE A 257 -6.04 -1.40 -6.26
C PHE A 257 -5.38 -1.62 -7.62
N ASN A 258 -5.27 -0.56 -8.42
CA ASN A 258 -4.26 -0.53 -9.46
C ASN A 258 -2.88 -0.66 -8.81
N CYS A 259 -2.31 -1.87 -8.79
CA CYS A 259 -0.98 -2.13 -8.25
C CYS A 259 0.15 -1.56 -9.14
N GLY A 260 -0.19 -1.02 -10.32
CA GLY A 260 0.76 -0.43 -11.27
C GLY A 260 1.12 1.03 -10.98
N CYS A 261 2.35 1.41 -11.32
CA CYS A 261 2.78 2.81 -11.27
C CYS A 261 2.04 3.62 -12.36
N VAL A 262 1.36 4.70 -11.94
CA VAL A 262 0.68 5.65 -12.85
C VAL A 262 1.49 6.93 -13.09
N ALA A 263 2.72 6.99 -12.58
CA ALA A 263 3.61 8.12 -12.82
C ALA A 263 3.91 8.21 -14.33
N VAL A 264 3.73 9.38 -14.92
CA VAL A 264 3.98 9.58 -16.35
C VAL A 264 5.48 9.48 -16.66
N SER A 265 5.83 8.88 -17.80
CA SER A 265 7.21 8.91 -18.29
C SER A 265 7.58 10.33 -18.71
N PRO A 266 8.64 10.92 -18.13
CA PRO A 266 9.10 12.26 -18.50
C PRO A 266 10.10 12.24 -19.66
N SER A 267 10.34 11.09 -20.30
CA SER A 267 11.40 10.91 -21.29
C SER A 267 11.00 11.36 -22.69
N ASP A 268 11.46 12.55 -23.11
CA ASP A 268 11.33 13.02 -24.49
C ASP A 268 12.13 12.16 -25.47
N MET A 269 13.27 11.62 -25.04
CA MET A 269 14.09 10.74 -25.86
C MET A 269 13.35 9.44 -26.21
N ALA A 270 12.57 8.88 -25.28
CA ALA A 270 11.78 7.69 -25.54
C ALA A 270 10.71 7.94 -26.62
N VAL A 271 10.05 9.09 -26.57
CA VAL A 271 9.06 9.53 -27.58
C VAL A 271 9.71 9.64 -28.96
N ALA A 272 10.87 10.30 -29.04
CA ALA A 272 11.59 10.49 -30.30
C ALA A 272 12.08 9.16 -30.88
N LEU A 273 12.70 8.30 -30.06
CA LEU A 273 13.19 6.99 -30.50
C LEU A 273 12.04 6.10 -30.98
N MET A 274 10.89 6.11 -30.32
CA MET A 274 9.72 5.35 -30.78
C MET A 274 9.19 5.88 -32.11
N ALA A 275 9.09 7.21 -32.30
CA ALA A 275 8.62 7.80 -33.55
C ALA A 275 9.57 7.52 -34.73
N LEU A 276 10.87 7.43 -34.46
CA LEU A 276 11.93 7.15 -35.44
C LEU A 276 12.17 5.66 -35.70
N ASN A 277 11.40 4.74 -35.10
CA ASN A 277 11.66 3.30 -35.15
C ASN A 277 13.09 2.93 -34.68
N GLY A 278 13.59 3.62 -33.66
CA GLY A 278 14.90 3.37 -33.07
C GLY A 278 15.03 1.95 -32.53
N ARG A 279 16.24 1.40 -32.56
CA ARG A 279 16.60 0.10 -31.99
C ARG A 279 17.71 0.27 -30.97
N ILE A 280 17.62 -0.45 -29.86
CA ILE A 280 18.52 -0.30 -28.71
C ILE A 280 19.30 -1.60 -28.57
N ARG A 281 20.62 -1.53 -28.71
CA ARG A 281 21.52 -2.66 -28.50
C ARG A 281 21.87 -2.78 -27.03
N VAL A 282 21.66 -3.97 -26.51
CA VAL A 282 21.87 -4.33 -25.11
C VAL A 282 22.87 -5.48 -25.04
N VAL A 283 23.83 -5.37 -24.14
CA VAL A 283 24.86 -6.40 -23.88
C VAL A 283 24.76 -6.82 -22.43
N GLY A 284 24.74 -8.12 -22.16
CA GLY A 284 24.79 -8.71 -20.81
C GLY A 284 25.59 -10.00 -20.78
N SER A 285 25.61 -10.67 -19.63
CA SER A 285 26.39 -11.91 -19.43
C SER A 285 25.93 -13.06 -20.34
N ARG A 286 24.68 -13.01 -20.81
CA ARG A 286 24.06 -14.00 -21.71
C ARG A 286 24.20 -13.66 -23.20
N GLY A 287 24.91 -12.58 -23.54
CA GLY A 287 25.17 -12.15 -24.92
C GLY A 287 24.54 -10.80 -25.27
N THR A 288 24.35 -10.58 -26.57
CA THR A 288 23.87 -9.32 -27.14
C THR A 288 22.49 -9.48 -27.73
N ARG A 289 21.61 -8.48 -27.53
CA ARG A 289 20.31 -8.40 -28.20
C ARG A 289 20.00 -6.98 -28.66
N ILE A 290 19.15 -6.88 -29.67
CA ILE A 290 18.65 -5.61 -30.21
C ILE A 290 17.15 -5.55 -29.93
N VAL A 291 16.70 -4.47 -29.31
CA VAL A 291 15.32 -4.28 -28.86
C VAL A 291 14.71 -3.07 -29.57
N PRO A 292 13.54 -3.17 -30.20
CA PRO A 292 12.82 -2.00 -30.70
C PRO A 292 12.53 -1.00 -29.58
N ALA A 293 12.62 0.30 -29.86
CA ALA A 293 12.31 1.34 -28.87
C ALA A 293 10.88 1.22 -28.31
N GLU A 294 9.91 0.77 -29.12
CA GLU A 294 8.52 0.53 -28.70
C GLU A 294 8.42 -0.57 -27.61
N GLU A 295 9.36 -1.51 -27.56
CA GLU A 295 9.40 -2.63 -26.60
C GLU A 295 10.34 -2.37 -25.42
N PHE A 296 11.32 -1.48 -25.58
CA PHE A 296 12.34 -1.23 -24.57
C PHE A 296 11.83 -0.45 -23.36
N PHE A 297 10.86 0.46 -23.53
CA PHE A 297 10.33 1.27 -22.44
C PHE A 297 9.12 0.56 -21.79
N THR A 298 9.27 0.05 -20.57
CA THR A 298 8.22 -0.71 -19.86
C THR A 298 7.71 0.01 -18.62
N LEU A 299 6.55 -0.42 -18.11
CA LEU A 299 5.87 0.16 -16.93
C LEU A 299 6.71 0.12 -15.64
N LEU A 300 7.67 -0.81 -15.52
CA LEU A 300 8.52 -1.01 -14.34
C LEU A 300 9.96 -0.52 -14.57
N GLY A 301 10.21 0.28 -15.60
CA GLY A 301 11.52 0.80 -15.98
C GLY A 301 12.00 0.32 -17.35
N GLY A 302 13.24 0.67 -17.72
CA GLY A 302 13.85 0.21 -18.97
C GLY A 302 13.91 -1.32 -19.04
N GLY A 303 13.76 -1.87 -20.24
CA GLY A 303 13.68 -3.30 -20.52
C GLY A 303 15.01 -4.04 -20.37
N LEU A 304 15.84 -3.67 -19.41
CA LEU A 304 17.13 -4.28 -19.09
C LEU A 304 16.98 -5.29 -17.95
N ALA A 305 17.67 -6.41 -18.08
CA ALA A 305 17.99 -7.31 -16.97
C ALA A 305 19.04 -6.69 -16.03
N HIS A 306 19.26 -7.32 -14.89
CA HIS A 306 20.15 -6.79 -13.85
C HIS A 306 21.61 -6.64 -14.31
N ASP A 307 22.06 -7.51 -15.22
CA ASP A 307 23.42 -7.60 -15.75
C ASP A 307 23.57 -6.99 -17.15
N GLU A 308 22.55 -6.27 -17.63
CA GLU A 308 22.50 -5.74 -18.98
C GLU A 308 22.78 -4.23 -19.05
N VAL A 309 23.51 -3.81 -20.08
CA VAL A 309 23.83 -2.41 -20.36
C VAL A 309 23.47 -2.03 -21.80
N VAL A 310 22.99 -0.81 -22.00
CA VAL A 310 22.81 -0.24 -23.34
C VAL A 310 24.16 0.18 -23.88
N THR A 311 24.54 -0.33 -25.04
CA THR A 311 25.83 0.02 -25.68
C THR A 311 25.66 0.89 -26.91
N GLU A 312 24.56 0.73 -27.66
CA GLU A 312 24.33 1.46 -28.90
C GLU A 312 22.84 1.78 -29.08
N ILE A 313 22.56 2.90 -29.75
CA ILE A 313 21.23 3.29 -30.22
C ILE A 313 21.31 3.46 -31.73
N GLU A 314 20.55 2.65 -32.46
CA GLU A 314 20.47 2.68 -33.90
C GLU A 314 19.19 3.40 -34.33
N ILE A 315 19.33 4.49 -35.09
CA ILE A 315 18.20 5.26 -35.61
C ILE A 315 18.17 5.04 -37.14
N PRO A 316 17.11 4.43 -37.69
CA PRO A 316 16.92 4.34 -39.13
C PRO A 316 16.97 5.72 -39.77
N LYS A 317 17.74 5.86 -40.86
CA LYS A 317 17.81 7.13 -41.60
C LYS A 317 16.44 7.41 -42.24
N PRO A 318 15.80 8.54 -41.94
CA PRO A 318 14.52 8.89 -42.56
C PRO A 318 14.66 9.08 -44.08
N SER A 319 13.62 8.72 -44.83
CA SER A 319 13.56 8.96 -46.26
C SER A 319 13.39 10.45 -46.59
N GLU A 320 13.67 10.86 -47.83
CA GLU A 320 13.47 12.25 -48.26
C GLU A 320 12.00 12.70 -48.24
N ARG A 321 11.06 11.74 -48.22
CA ARG A 321 9.62 11.99 -48.12
C ARG A 321 9.13 12.05 -46.69
N GLU A 322 9.94 11.64 -45.72
CA GLU A 322 9.56 11.65 -44.31
C GLU A 322 9.80 13.01 -43.68
N ARG A 323 8.71 13.64 -43.23
CA ARG A 323 8.73 14.86 -42.44
C ARG A 323 8.68 14.51 -40.95
N GLN A 324 9.38 15.29 -40.13
CA GLN A 324 9.50 15.07 -38.70
C GLN A 324 9.07 16.31 -37.92
N VAL A 325 8.32 16.10 -36.83
CA VAL A 325 7.88 17.17 -35.92
C VAL A 325 7.99 16.66 -34.48
N PHE A 326 8.57 17.47 -33.61
CA PHE A 326 8.58 17.23 -32.17
C PHE A 326 8.15 18.48 -31.43
N LEU A 327 7.02 18.42 -30.73
CA LEU A 327 6.53 19.51 -29.88
C LEU A 327 6.60 19.10 -28.42
N LYS A 328 7.08 20.01 -27.57
CA LYS A 328 7.13 19.87 -26.11
C LYS A 328 6.44 21.05 -25.44
N PHE A 329 5.46 20.76 -24.58
CA PHE A 329 4.86 21.75 -23.70
C PHE A 329 5.42 21.62 -22.29
N ARG A 330 5.87 22.75 -21.73
CA ARG A 330 6.53 22.86 -20.42
C ARG A 330 6.28 24.25 -19.85
N LEU A 331 6.35 24.40 -18.54
CA LEU A 331 6.11 25.69 -17.89
C LEU A 331 7.40 26.52 -17.77
N ARG A 332 8.55 25.86 -17.64
CA ARG A 332 9.85 26.51 -17.46
C ARG A 332 10.74 26.33 -18.68
N SER A 333 11.51 27.38 -18.98
CA SER A 333 12.40 27.47 -20.15
C SER A 333 13.73 26.72 -19.98
N SER A 334 14.14 26.35 -18.77
CA SER A 334 15.36 25.57 -18.48
C SER A 334 15.05 24.27 -17.72
N LEU A 335 15.60 23.15 -18.19
CA LEU A 335 15.60 21.81 -17.54
C LEU A 335 14.25 21.41 -16.92
N ASP A 336 13.18 21.44 -17.72
CA ASP A 336 11.83 21.10 -17.28
C ASP A 336 11.32 19.81 -17.94
N PHE A 337 10.59 19.01 -17.19
CA PHE A 337 9.94 17.79 -17.68
C PHE A 337 8.79 18.16 -18.62
N PRO A 338 8.52 17.37 -19.68
CA PRO A 338 7.38 17.62 -20.54
C PRO A 338 6.08 17.44 -19.73
N ILE A 339 5.21 18.45 -19.77
CA ILE A 339 3.81 18.26 -19.36
C ILE A 339 3.15 17.33 -20.36
N VAL A 340 3.35 17.59 -21.66
CA VAL A 340 3.00 16.76 -22.80
C VAL A 340 4.09 16.94 -23.86
N SER A 341 4.45 15.86 -24.55
CA SER A 341 5.22 15.91 -25.79
C SER A 341 4.54 15.11 -26.90
N VAL A 342 4.75 15.53 -28.14
CA VAL A 342 4.21 14.89 -29.35
C VAL A 342 5.35 14.75 -30.34
N GLY A 343 5.70 13.51 -30.70
CA GLY A 343 6.63 13.19 -31.78
C GLY A 343 5.88 12.61 -32.96
N ILE A 344 6.10 13.15 -34.15
CA ILE A 344 5.52 12.66 -35.40
C ILE A 344 6.62 12.45 -36.43
N VAL A 345 6.60 11.29 -37.09
CA VAL A 345 7.30 11.05 -38.35
C VAL A 345 6.25 10.62 -39.36
N ALA A 346 6.13 11.33 -40.47
CA ALA A 346 5.12 11.04 -41.49
C ALA A 346 5.73 11.06 -42.89
N GLU A 347 5.43 10.05 -43.69
CA GLU A 347 5.73 10.06 -45.12
C GLU A 347 4.67 10.93 -45.83
N MET A 348 5.14 11.96 -46.52
CA MET A 348 4.30 12.99 -47.12
C MET A 348 4.50 13.06 -48.64
N GLU A 349 3.40 13.26 -49.35
CA GLU A 349 3.38 13.63 -50.77
C GLU A 349 2.54 14.91 -50.90
N GLU A 350 3.21 16.06 -51.02
CA GLU A 350 2.61 17.38 -50.79
C GLU A 350 1.95 17.48 -49.40
N ASP A 351 0.62 17.56 -49.35
CA ASP A 351 -0.19 17.58 -48.13
C ASP A 351 -0.87 16.21 -47.87
N LEU A 352 -0.67 15.20 -48.71
CA LEU A 352 -1.17 13.84 -48.51
C LEU A 352 -0.25 13.07 -47.56
N CYS A 353 -0.80 12.54 -46.46
CA CYS A 353 -0.09 11.66 -45.53
C CYS A 353 -0.19 10.21 -46.02
N ARG A 354 0.94 9.61 -46.42
CA ARG A 354 1.00 8.20 -46.85
C ARG A 354 1.12 7.25 -45.66
N GLU A 355 1.95 7.61 -44.70
CA GLU A 355 2.13 6.89 -43.44
C GLU A 355 2.42 7.92 -42.34
N ALA A 356 1.98 7.65 -41.11
CA ALA A 356 2.34 8.45 -39.95
C ALA A 356 2.65 7.56 -38.75
N ARG A 357 3.66 7.96 -37.99
CA ARG A 357 3.97 7.47 -36.65
C ARG A 357 3.78 8.61 -35.67
N ILE A 358 2.85 8.46 -34.75
CA ILE A 358 2.42 9.50 -33.80
C ILE A 358 2.64 8.96 -32.38
N VAL A 359 3.57 9.58 -31.64
CA VAL A 359 3.92 9.17 -30.27
C VAL A 359 3.67 10.31 -29.30
N LEU A 360 2.96 10.00 -28.21
CA LEU A 360 2.58 10.93 -27.14
C LEU A 360 3.42 10.66 -25.88
N GLY A 361 4.04 11.70 -25.33
CA GLY A 361 4.85 11.65 -24.10
C GLY A 361 4.25 12.49 -22.97
N GLY A 362 4.64 12.19 -21.73
CA GLY A 362 4.16 12.90 -20.54
C GLY A 362 2.68 12.63 -20.19
N VAL A 363 2.00 11.74 -20.92
CA VAL A 363 0.57 11.44 -20.78
C VAL A 363 0.29 10.08 -20.15
N ALA A 364 1.27 9.17 -20.12
CA ALA A 364 1.15 7.83 -19.55
C ALA A 364 2.51 7.35 -19.00
N PRO A 365 2.57 6.23 -18.25
CA PRO A 365 3.83 5.72 -17.67
C PRO A 365 4.89 5.26 -18.66
N ILE A 366 4.50 5.06 -19.92
CA ILE A 366 5.39 4.86 -21.07
C ILE A 366 4.88 5.76 -22.22
N PRO A 367 5.71 6.11 -23.21
CA PRO A 367 5.21 6.82 -24.37
C PRO A 367 4.14 5.99 -25.09
N ILE A 368 3.12 6.67 -25.61
CA ILE A 368 1.96 6.02 -26.24
C ILE A 368 1.99 6.26 -27.74
N LYS A 369 2.01 5.17 -28.49
CA LYS A 369 1.78 5.22 -29.93
C LYS A 369 0.29 5.35 -30.21
N ALA A 370 -0.12 6.45 -30.84
CA ALA A 370 -1.52 6.77 -31.11
C ALA A 370 -2.05 6.03 -32.34
N LYS A 371 -2.07 4.69 -32.29
CA LYS A 371 -2.34 3.81 -33.45
C LYS A 371 -3.65 4.13 -34.18
N GLU A 372 -4.70 4.46 -33.44
CA GLU A 372 -5.99 4.84 -34.05
C GLU A 372 -5.92 6.18 -34.79
N ALA A 373 -5.13 7.13 -34.27
CA ALA A 373 -4.88 8.41 -34.93
C ALA A 373 -4.02 8.25 -36.19
N GLU A 374 -2.99 7.37 -36.13
CA GLU A 374 -2.16 6.99 -37.29
C GLU A 374 -3.02 6.40 -38.42
N GLN A 375 -3.88 5.44 -38.10
CA GLN A 375 -4.81 4.83 -39.06
C GLN A 375 -5.79 5.84 -39.65
N MET A 376 -6.25 6.79 -38.83
CA MET A 376 -7.26 7.76 -39.26
C MET A 376 -6.71 8.81 -40.23
N ILE A 377 -5.42 9.18 -40.13
CA ILE A 377 -4.78 10.16 -41.02
C ILE A 377 -4.13 9.54 -42.26
N MET A 378 -3.85 8.22 -42.22
CA MET A 378 -3.26 7.49 -43.35
C MET A 378 -4.11 7.61 -44.62
N GLY A 379 -3.47 8.00 -45.72
CA GLY A 379 -4.10 8.20 -47.03
C GLY A 379 -4.96 9.48 -47.14
N LYS A 380 -4.93 10.37 -46.14
CA LYS A 380 -5.71 11.62 -46.15
C LYS A 380 -4.82 12.84 -46.30
N ARG A 381 -5.38 13.91 -46.89
CA ARG A 381 -4.73 15.22 -46.93
C ARG A 381 -4.79 15.89 -45.56
N ILE A 382 -3.73 16.58 -45.15
CA ILE A 382 -3.66 17.30 -43.86
C ILE A 382 -4.52 18.58 -43.94
N GLU A 383 -5.82 18.42 -43.68
CA GLU A 383 -6.80 19.49 -43.62
C GLU A 383 -7.26 19.75 -42.19
N GLU A 384 -7.80 20.95 -41.93
CA GLU A 384 -8.16 21.39 -40.58
C GLU A 384 -9.21 20.46 -39.92
N SER A 385 -10.22 20.05 -40.69
CA SER A 385 -11.31 19.17 -40.24
C SER A 385 -10.80 17.79 -39.84
N ILE A 386 -9.99 17.16 -40.70
CA ILE A 386 -9.48 15.82 -40.42
C ILE A 386 -8.47 15.82 -39.27
N VAL A 387 -7.65 16.87 -39.16
CA VAL A 387 -6.68 16.97 -38.06
C VAL A 387 -7.40 17.11 -36.72
N GLU A 388 -8.51 17.85 -36.65
CA GLU A 388 -9.32 17.96 -35.43
C GLU A 388 -9.90 16.60 -35.01
N GLU A 389 -10.44 15.84 -35.96
CA GLU A 389 -10.96 14.48 -35.70
C GLU A 389 -9.85 13.52 -35.22
N VAL A 390 -8.69 13.56 -35.87
CA VAL A 390 -7.52 12.73 -35.50
C VAL A 390 -7.01 13.08 -34.11
N ALA A 391 -6.93 14.37 -33.78
CA ALA A 391 -6.51 14.83 -32.47
C ALA A 391 -7.49 14.42 -31.37
N GLN A 392 -8.80 14.53 -31.64
CA GLN A 392 -9.84 14.07 -30.72
C GLN A 392 -9.79 12.54 -30.53
N ARG A 393 -9.55 11.80 -31.62
CA ARG A 393 -9.46 10.35 -31.57
C ARG A 393 -8.29 9.87 -30.71
N ALA A 394 -7.13 10.50 -30.85
CA ALA A 394 -5.91 10.18 -30.10
C ALA A 394 -6.08 10.23 -28.57
N VAL A 395 -7.05 11.02 -28.07
CA VAL A 395 -7.28 11.20 -26.64
C VAL A 395 -8.59 10.58 -26.13
N SER A 396 -9.40 9.97 -27.01
CA SER A 396 -10.74 9.47 -26.68
C SER A 396 -10.78 8.39 -25.59
N GLY A 397 -9.71 7.59 -25.46
CA GLY A 397 -9.56 6.57 -24.41
C GLY A 397 -8.80 7.04 -23.16
N ALA A 398 -8.50 8.34 -23.03
CA ALA A 398 -7.70 8.84 -21.91
C ALA A 398 -8.50 8.84 -20.58
N ILE A 399 -7.87 8.31 -19.52
CA ILE A 399 -8.44 8.31 -18.16
C ILE A 399 -7.62 9.30 -17.29
N PRO A 400 -8.06 10.56 -17.14
CA PRO A 400 -7.34 11.52 -16.33
C PRO A 400 -7.50 11.24 -14.84
N LEU A 401 -6.40 11.30 -14.10
CA LEU A 401 -6.42 11.32 -12.64
C LEU A 401 -6.79 12.71 -12.11
N GLY A 402 -7.19 12.81 -10.84
CA GLY A 402 -7.83 14.01 -10.28
C GLY A 402 -7.08 15.35 -10.43
N LYS A 403 -5.76 15.34 -10.69
CA LYS A 403 -4.96 16.55 -10.93
C LYS A 403 -4.38 16.67 -12.35
N ASN A 404 -4.75 15.80 -13.28
CA ASN A 404 -4.13 15.72 -14.62
C ASN A 404 -5.12 15.92 -15.78
N GLY A 405 -6.40 16.24 -15.51
CA GLY A 405 -7.43 16.41 -16.55
C GLY A 405 -7.05 17.38 -17.66
N TYR A 406 -6.35 18.47 -17.33
CA TYR A 406 -5.89 19.47 -18.29
C TYR A 406 -4.95 18.90 -19.38
N LYS A 407 -4.24 17.79 -19.11
CA LYS A 407 -3.29 17.19 -20.08
C LYS A 407 -4.00 16.65 -21.31
N VAL A 408 -5.25 16.20 -21.19
CA VAL A 408 -6.03 15.66 -22.31
C VAL A 408 -6.19 16.73 -23.38
N GLU A 409 -6.59 17.93 -22.98
CA GLU A 409 -6.83 19.05 -23.89
C GLU A 409 -5.53 19.62 -24.48
N ILE A 410 -4.46 19.69 -23.67
CA ILE A 410 -3.13 20.07 -24.16
C ILE A 410 -2.66 19.08 -25.23
N THR A 411 -2.85 17.77 -25.00
CA THR A 411 -2.45 16.72 -25.95
C THR A 411 -3.19 16.85 -27.27
N ARG A 412 -4.52 17.03 -27.23
CA ARG A 412 -5.36 17.28 -28.40
C ARG A 412 -4.85 18.49 -29.19
N THR A 413 -4.67 19.62 -28.51
CA THR A 413 -4.20 20.87 -29.13
C THR A 413 -2.79 20.74 -29.71
N MET A 414 -1.87 20.10 -29.00
CA MET A 414 -0.49 19.92 -29.46
C MET A 414 -0.41 18.98 -30.67
N LEU A 415 -1.16 17.89 -30.66
CA LEU A 415 -1.21 16.97 -31.79
C LEU A 415 -1.77 17.67 -33.05
N ARG A 416 -2.84 18.44 -32.90
CA ARG A 416 -3.37 19.27 -33.99
C ARG A 416 -2.31 20.21 -34.58
N ARG A 417 -1.61 20.97 -33.72
CA ARG A 417 -0.53 21.88 -34.15
C ARG A 417 0.61 21.13 -34.83
N ALA A 418 1.00 19.97 -34.31
CA ALA A 418 2.07 19.17 -34.87
C ALA A 418 1.72 18.67 -36.28
N LEU A 419 0.51 18.12 -36.48
CA LEU A 419 0.02 17.65 -37.76
C LEU A 419 -0.06 18.77 -38.80
N LEU A 420 -0.66 19.92 -38.46
CA LEU A 420 -0.74 21.07 -39.37
C LEU A 420 0.64 21.59 -39.78
N SER A 421 1.64 21.49 -38.90
CA SER A 421 3.02 21.92 -39.20
C SER A 421 3.78 21.01 -40.16
N LEU A 422 3.19 19.86 -40.55
CA LEU A 422 3.71 19.00 -41.60
C LEU A 422 3.43 19.57 -42.99
N ARG A 423 2.47 20.48 -43.16
CA ARG A 423 2.10 21.07 -44.46
C ARG A 423 3.22 21.93 -45.03
N GLY A 424 3.34 21.93 -46.36
CA GLY A 424 4.21 22.86 -47.10
C GLY A 424 5.72 22.79 -46.78
N LYS A 425 6.21 21.66 -46.24
CA LYS A 425 7.59 21.45 -45.81
C LYS A 425 8.46 20.66 -46.78
#